data_AF-A0A097AQ63-F1
#
_entry.id   AF-A0A097AQ63-F1
#
_cell.length_a   1.000
_cell.length_b   1.000
_cell.length_c   1.000
_cell.angle_alpha   90.00
_cell.angle_beta   90.00
_cell.angle_gamma   90.00
#
_symmetry.space_group_name_H-M   'P 1'
#
loop_
_entity.id
_entity.type
_entity.pdbx_description
1 polymer ?
#
loop_
_entity_poly.entity_id
_entity_poly.type
_entity_poly.pdbx_seq_one_letter_code
_entity_poly.pdbx_strand_id
1 'polypeptide(L)'
;MSLTLNLTKEKGFSKYILPATFDNFTVSNNVTFTYIQAFKEKIGFNKILSSILSFKKAPNAVFQPAEIIDFMIDSVIQGNTRFLHMDQLRYANAYTEIKGHKVPSEKVCRDLIKAMPESSLEELRLINKTLLSLQSKGTKHEVIMNFDDTVCTIFGEQEGASVGYNLRYHGRPSIRL
;
A
#
# COMPACT_ATOMS: atom_id res chain seq x y z
N MET A 1 -36.32 -6.40 16.03
CA MET A 1 -35.90 -7.58 15.24
C MET A 1 -34.38 -7.62 15.27
N SER A 2 -33.79 -8.54 16.03
CA SER A 2 -32.33 -8.67 16.16
C SER A 2 -31.82 -9.52 14.98
N LEU A 3 -30.97 -8.94 14.14
CA LEU A 3 -30.26 -9.66 13.09
C LEU A 3 -29.07 -10.38 13.73
N THR A 4 -29.26 -11.66 14.04
CA THR A 4 -28.21 -12.55 14.50
C THR A 4 -27.19 -12.76 13.36
N LEU A 5 -26.03 -12.10 13.45
CA LEU A 5 -24.89 -12.39 12.58
C LEU A 5 -24.32 -13.77 12.95
N ASN A 6 -24.72 -14.80 12.21
CA ASN A 6 -24.04 -16.09 12.21
C ASN A 6 -22.67 -15.92 11.53
N LEU A 7 -21.68 -15.50 12.30
CA LEU A 7 -20.27 -15.55 11.92
C LEU A 7 -19.79 -16.99 12.07
N THR A 8 -20.04 -17.84 11.08
CA THR A 8 -19.24 -19.05 10.89
C THR A 8 -17.78 -18.61 10.74
N LYS A 9 -16.94 -18.98 11.72
CA LYS A 9 -15.48 -18.81 11.66
C LYS A 9 -14.94 -19.72 10.54
N GLU A 10 -15.04 -19.27 9.29
CA GLU A 10 -14.16 -19.82 8.26
C GLU A 10 -12.73 -19.53 8.68
N LYS A 11 -11.89 -20.57 8.76
CA LYS A 11 -10.45 -20.44 8.96
C LYS A 11 -9.78 -19.87 7.70
N GLY A 12 -10.27 -18.76 7.16
CA GLY A 12 -9.72 -18.11 5.96
C GLY A 12 -8.25 -17.69 6.11
N PHE A 13 -7.74 -17.62 7.34
CA PHE A 13 -6.34 -17.33 7.63
C PHE A 13 -5.38 -18.49 7.24
N SER A 14 -5.84 -19.74 7.23
CA SER A 14 -4.93 -20.88 7.04
C SER A 14 -4.26 -20.90 5.67
N LYS A 15 -4.92 -20.34 4.64
CA LYS A 15 -4.36 -20.30 3.27
C LYS A 15 -3.13 -19.40 3.14
N TYR A 16 -2.92 -18.49 4.09
CA TYR A 16 -1.76 -17.60 4.10
C TYR A 16 -0.63 -18.09 5.00
N ILE A 17 -0.86 -19.10 5.83
CA ILE A 17 0.18 -19.66 6.67
C ILE A 17 1.16 -20.39 5.76
N LEU A 18 2.34 -19.79 5.55
CA LEU A 18 3.40 -20.42 4.79
C LEU A 18 3.98 -21.60 5.59
N PRO A 19 4.29 -22.74 4.95
CA PRO A 19 5.07 -23.78 5.59
C PRO A 19 6.43 -23.20 6.00
N ALA A 20 6.82 -23.41 7.25
CA ALA A 20 8.07 -22.91 7.79
C ALA A 20 8.91 -24.05 8.37
N THR A 21 10.22 -23.97 8.18
CA THR A 21 11.20 -24.88 8.78
C THR A 21 12.24 -24.01 9.48
N PHE A 22 12.51 -24.27 10.76
CA PHE A 22 13.51 -23.50 11.52
C PHE A 22 14.90 -24.08 11.23
N ASP A 23 15.47 -23.69 10.09
CA ASP A 23 16.77 -24.19 9.62
C ASP A 23 17.95 -23.26 9.92
N ASN A 24 17.73 -22.12 10.59
CA ASN A 24 18.73 -21.10 10.95
C ASN A 24 19.43 -20.41 9.76
N PHE A 25 19.07 -20.72 8.51
CA PHE A 25 19.71 -20.17 7.30
C PHE A 25 18.73 -19.42 6.38
N THR A 26 17.42 -19.65 6.48
CA THR A 26 16.42 -19.06 5.56
C THR A 26 15.17 -18.50 6.24
N VAL A 27 15.32 -17.49 7.11
CA VAL A 27 14.13 -16.77 7.65
C VAL A 27 13.82 -15.56 6.77
N SER A 28 12.61 -15.52 6.19
CA SER A 28 12.14 -14.33 5.47
C SER A 28 11.62 -13.28 6.44
N ASN A 29 12.06 -12.02 6.27
CA ASN A 29 11.59 -10.88 7.07
C ASN A 29 10.10 -10.53 6.81
N ASN A 30 9.47 -11.13 5.80
CA ASN A 30 8.13 -10.75 5.33
C ASN A 30 7.02 -11.76 5.64
N VAL A 31 7.29 -12.80 6.47
CA VAL A 31 6.27 -13.82 6.83
C VAL A 31 5.09 -13.22 7.59
N THR A 32 5.32 -12.17 8.39
CA THR A 32 4.26 -11.45 9.12
C THR A 32 3.30 -10.70 8.20
N PHE A 33 3.62 -10.55 6.91
CA PHE A 33 2.75 -9.89 5.95
C PHE A 33 1.44 -10.66 5.68
N THR A 34 1.40 -11.93 6.08
CA THR A 34 0.18 -12.76 6.10
C THR A 34 -0.96 -12.10 6.88
N TYR A 35 -0.67 -11.43 7.99
CA TYR A 35 -1.66 -10.69 8.78
C TYR A 35 -2.21 -9.48 8.03
N ILE A 36 -1.34 -8.74 7.34
CA ILE A 36 -1.75 -7.60 6.51
C ILE A 36 -2.61 -8.06 5.35
N GLN A 37 -2.20 -9.12 4.65
CA GLN A 37 -2.97 -9.68 3.55
C GLN A 37 -4.34 -10.18 4.01
N ALA A 38 -4.41 -10.92 5.13
CA ALA A 38 -5.69 -11.37 5.69
C ALA A 38 -6.59 -10.20 6.13
N PHE A 39 -6.01 -9.15 6.70
CA PHE A 39 -6.74 -7.93 7.05
C PHE A 39 -7.33 -7.27 5.80
N LYS A 40 -6.53 -7.10 4.73
CA LYS A 40 -6.98 -6.53 3.45
C LYS A 40 -8.12 -7.33 2.82
N GLU A 41 -8.06 -8.66 2.87
CA GLU A 41 -9.18 -9.50 2.42
C GLU A 41 -10.44 -9.26 3.25
N LYS A 42 -10.31 -9.23 4.58
CA LYS A 42 -11.43 -9.08 5.50
C LYS A 42 -12.18 -7.76 5.31
N ILE A 43 -11.47 -6.68 5.02
CA ILE A 43 -12.09 -5.36 4.73
C ILE A 43 -12.51 -5.21 3.26
N GLY A 44 -12.25 -6.20 2.41
CA GLY A 44 -12.55 -6.13 0.98
C GLY A 44 -11.70 -5.10 0.23
N PHE A 45 -10.45 -4.91 0.65
CA PHE A 45 -9.58 -3.83 0.17
C PHE A 45 -9.43 -3.78 -1.35
N ASN A 46 -9.21 -4.93 -2.01
CA ASN A 46 -9.09 -4.99 -3.47
C ASN A 46 -10.38 -4.54 -4.19
N LYS A 47 -11.56 -4.83 -3.60
CA LYS A 47 -12.84 -4.35 -4.14
C LYS A 47 -12.95 -2.84 -4.03
N ILE A 48 -12.55 -2.26 -2.90
CA ILE A 48 -12.52 -0.80 -2.68
C ILE A 48 -11.65 -0.12 -3.76
N LEU A 49 -10.42 -0.62 -3.97
CA LEU A 49 -9.54 -0.09 -5.01
C LEU A 49 -10.19 -0.21 -6.40
N SER A 50 -10.67 -1.40 -6.76
CA SER A 50 -11.21 -1.67 -8.09
C SER A 50 -12.49 -0.90 -8.40
N SER A 51 -13.30 -0.58 -7.38
CA SER A 51 -14.54 0.19 -7.52
C SER A 51 -14.33 1.70 -7.63
N ILE A 52 -13.30 2.23 -6.95
CA ILE A 52 -13.05 3.68 -6.91
C ILE A 52 -12.13 4.11 -8.04
N LEU A 53 -11.12 3.32 -8.39
CA LEU A 53 -10.17 3.66 -9.46
C LEU A 53 -10.84 3.56 -10.83
N SER A 54 -11.04 4.71 -11.47
CA SER A 54 -11.61 4.78 -12.81
C SER A 54 -10.57 4.48 -13.90
N PHE A 55 -9.31 4.85 -13.68
CA PHE A 55 -8.23 4.57 -14.62
C PHE A 55 -8.09 3.07 -14.85
N LYS A 56 -8.10 2.64 -16.11
CA LYS A 56 -7.90 1.24 -16.52
C LYS A 56 -6.74 1.16 -17.50
N LYS A 57 -5.95 0.09 -17.35
CA LYS A 57 -4.97 -0.30 -18.37
C LYS A 57 -5.65 -1.11 -19.46
N ALA A 58 -4.92 -1.41 -20.53
CA ALA A 58 -5.39 -2.32 -21.55
C ALA A 58 -5.86 -3.66 -20.93
N PRO A 59 -6.91 -4.31 -21.46
CA PRO A 59 -7.45 -5.55 -20.88
C PRO A 59 -6.43 -6.70 -20.80
N ASN A 60 -5.44 -6.70 -21.70
CA ASN A 60 -4.35 -7.68 -21.74
C ASN A 60 -3.14 -7.31 -20.86
N ALA A 61 -3.22 -6.22 -20.08
CA ALA A 61 -2.16 -5.85 -19.16
C ALA A 61 -2.02 -6.91 -18.05
N VAL A 62 -0.78 -7.32 -17.79
CA VAL A 62 -0.45 -8.33 -16.76
C VAL A 62 -0.91 -7.89 -15.36
N PHE A 63 -0.85 -6.60 -15.07
CA PHE A 63 -1.28 -6.02 -13.80
C PHE A 63 -2.21 -4.83 -14.06
N GLN A 64 -3.37 -4.85 -13.42
CA GLN A 64 -4.33 -3.76 -13.39
C GLN A 64 -3.98 -2.72 -12.33
N PRO A 65 -4.47 -1.47 -12.45
CA PRO A 65 -4.13 -0.39 -11.52
C PRO A 65 -4.33 -0.71 -10.04
N ALA A 66 -5.42 -1.41 -9.69
CA ALA A 66 -5.68 -1.83 -8.31
C ALA A 66 -4.60 -2.77 -7.76
N GLU A 67 -4.08 -3.69 -8.58
CA GLU A 67 -3.01 -4.63 -8.18
C GLU A 67 -1.66 -3.90 -7.99
N ILE A 68 -1.39 -2.93 -8.85
CA ILE A 68 -0.17 -2.12 -8.78
C ILE A 68 -0.19 -1.22 -7.56
N ILE A 69 -1.31 -0.56 -7.28
CA ILE A 69 -1.47 0.29 -6.09
C ILE A 69 -1.42 -0.56 -4.81
N ASP A 70 -2.05 -1.74 -4.78
CA ASP A 70 -1.96 -2.66 -3.65
C ASP A 70 -0.51 -3.08 -3.37
N PHE A 71 0.29 -3.37 -4.40
CA PHE A 71 1.72 -3.66 -4.25
C PHE A 71 2.53 -2.46 -3.76
N MET A 72 2.24 -1.25 -4.24
CA MET A 72 2.90 -0.02 -3.77
C MET A 72 2.60 0.24 -2.29
N ILE A 73 1.36 0.03 -1.85
CA ILE A 73 0.97 0.15 -0.44
C ILE A 73 1.71 -0.88 0.40
N ASP A 74 1.79 -2.12 -0.06
CA ASP A 74 2.54 -3.18 0.64
C ASP A 74 4.02 -2.85 0.76
N SER A 75 4.60 -2.29 -0.29
CA SER A 75 5.99 -1.81 -0.29
C SER A 75 6.19 -0.71 0.75
N VAL A 76 5.29 0.27 0.82
CA VAL A 76 5.35 1.37 1.80
C VAL A 76 5.19 0.85 3.23
N ILE A 77 4.29 -0.11 3.49
CA ILE A 77 4.12 -0.75 4.81
C ILE A 77 5.44 -1.40 5.27
N GLN A 78 6.21 -1.97 4.34
CA GLN A 78 7.52 -2.57 4.59
C GLN A 78 8.68 -1.55 4.65
N GLY A 79 8.39 -0.25 4.56
CA GLY A 79 9.40 0.81 4.58
C GLY A 79 10.07 1.10 3.22
N ASN A 80 9.64 0.45 2.14
CA ASN A 80 10.13 0.68 0.78
C ASN A 80 9.44 1.88 0.14
N THR A 81 9.76 3.09 0.63
CA THR A 81 9.13 4.35 0.20
C THR A 81 9.67 4.91 -1.12
N ARG A 82 10.82 4.41 -1.60
CA ARG A 82 11.40 4.78 -2.90
C ARG A 82 11.10 3.69 -3.92
N PHE A 83 10.76 4.08 -5.15
CA PHE A 83 10.52 3.12 -6.25
C PHE A 83 11.63 2.08 -6.37
N LEU A 84 12.90 2.50 -6.35
CA LEU A 84 14.05 1.60 -6.44
C LEU A 84 14.04 0.49 -5.37
N HIS A 85 13.48 0.75 -4.19
CA HIS A 85 13.42 -0.22 -3.09
C HIS A 85 12.19 -1.13 -3.19
N MET A 86 11.19 -0.82 -4.00
CA MET A 86 9.99 -1.67 -4.16
C MET A 86 10.35 -3.03 -4.74
N ASP A 87 11.39 -3.12 -5.58
CA ASP A 87 11.86 -4.41 -6.11
C ASP A 87 12.40 -5.34 -5.00
N GLN A 88 12.81 -4.82 -3.83
CA GLN A 88 13.16 -5.67 -2.68
C GLN A 88 11.98 -6.52 -2.23
N LEU A 89 10.77 -5.96 -2.23
CA LEU A 89 9.56 -6.71 -1.90
C LEU A 89 9.17 -7.68 -3.02
N ARG A 90 9.40 -7.29 -4.28
CA ARG A 90 9.16 -8.17 -5.44
C ARG A 90 10.02 -9.43 -5.43
N TYR A 91 11.26 -9.34 -4.96
CA TYR A 91 12.17 -10.48 -4.87
C TYR A 91 12.04 -11.27 -3.56
N ALA A 92 11.15 -10.86 -2.65
CA ALA A 92 10.96 -11.56 -1.40
C ALA A 92 10.04 -12.78 -1.58
N ASN A 93 10.63 -13.99 -1.54
CA ASN A 93 9.93 -15.26 -1.75
C ASN A 93 8.64 -15.36 -0.92
N ALA A 94 8.71 -15.13 0.40
CA ALA A 94 7.53 -15.23 1.26
C ALA A 94 6.39 -14.27 0.83
N TYR A 95 6.72 -13.05 0.43
CA TYR A 95 5.73 -12.09 -0.04
C TYR A 95 5.12 -12.55 -1.38
N THR A 96 5.95 -13.01 -2.31
CA THR A 96 5.48 -13.52 -3.59
C THR A 96 4.58 -14.74 -3.42
N GLU A 97 4.89 -15.66 -2.52
CA GLU A 97 4.01 -16.80 -2.19
C GLU A 97 2.63 -16.31 -1.72
N ILE A 98 2.59 -15.35 -0.78
CA ILE A 98 1.35 -14.76 -0.25
C ILE A 98 0.51 -14.10 -1.37
N LYS A 99 1.17 -13.54 -2.39
CA LYS A 99 0.53 -12.83 -3.50
C LYS A 99 0.22 -13.68 -4.74
N GLY A 100 0.64 -14.94 -4.80
CA GLY A 100 0.47 -15.79 -5.98
C GLY A 100 1.56 -15.63 -7.05
N HIS A 101 2.81 -15.48 -6.60
CA HIS A 101 4.08 -15.43 -7.34
C HIS A 101 4.33 -14.24 -8.28
N LYS A 102 3.29 -13.67 -8.90
CA LYS A 102 3.45 -12.52 -9.81
C LYS A 102 3.13 -11.21 -9.10
N VAL A 103 4.13 -10.34 -8.98
CA VAL A 103 3.97 -8.98 -8.44
C VAL A 103 4.63 -7.94 -9.36
N PRO A 104 4.12 -6.69 -9.39
CA PRO A 104 4.66 -5.62 -10.23
C PRO A 104 6.14 -5.31 -9.93
N SER A 105 6.87 -4.84 -10.94
CA SER A 105 8.20 -4.23 -10.75
C SER A 105 8.11 -2.75 -10.42
N GLU A 106 9.20 -2.17 -9.91
CA GLU A 106 9.28 -0.72 -9.68
C GLU A 106 8.91 0.09 -10.92
N LYS A 107 9.35 -0.37 -12.10
CA LYS A 107 9.05 0.27 -13.38
C LYS A 107 7.55 0.27 -13.66
N VAL A 108 6.84 -0.83 -13.39
CA VAL A 108 5.39 -0.91 -13.58
C VAL A 108 4.66 0.07 -12.65
N CYS A 109 5.13 0.21 -11.41
CA CYS A 109 4.61 1.20 -10.47
C CYS A 109 4.80 2.63 -10.99
N ARG A 110 6.01 2.95 -11.43
CA ARG A 110 6.35 4.28 -11.98
C ARG A 110 5.55 4.61 -13.23
N ASP A 111 5.43 3.64 -14.14
CA ASP A 111 4.70 3.80 -15.40
C ASP A 111 3.19 4.01 -15.14
N LEU A 112 2.62 3.37 -14.10
CA LEU A 112 1.25 3.63 -13.69
C LEU A 112 1.07 5.07 -13.21
N ILE A 113 1.89 5.54 -12.27
CA ILE A 113 1.77 6.89 -11.70
C ILE A 113 1.92 7.96 -12.79
N LYS A 114 2.83 7.74 -13.76
CA LYS A 114 2.99 8.63 -14.91
C LYS A 114 1.77 8.67 -15.84
N ALA A 115 1.03 7.57 -15.94
CA ALA A 115 -0.11 7.45 -16.84
C ALA A 115 -1.45 7.86 -16.21
N MET A 116 -1.53 7.87 -14.88
CA MET A 116 -2.75 8.26 -14.17
C MET A 116 -3.03 9.77 -14.34
N PRO A 117 -4.28 10.15 -14.65
CA PRO A 117 -4.66 11.56 -14.73
C PRO A 117 -4.66 12.21 -13.35
N GLU A 118 -4.56 13.54 -13.31
CA GLU A 118 -4.61 14.31 -12.06
C GLU A 118 -5.92 14.09 -11.28
N SER A 119 -7.03 13.80 -11.98
CA SER A 119 -8.32 13.44 -11.36
C SER A 119 -8.22 12.21 -10.46
N SER A 120 -7.25 11.31 -10.67
CA SER A 120 -7.03 10.17 -9.80
C SER A 120 -6.57 10.55 -8.39
N LEU A 121 -6.09 11.78 -8.15
CA LEU A 121 -5.79 12.27 -6.80
C LEU A 121 -7.04 12.26 -5.91
N GLU A 122 -8.18 12.67 -6.45
CA GLU A 122 -9.45 12.65 -5.71
C GLU A 122 -9.94 11.22 -5.46
N GLU A 123 -9.67 10.29 -6.38
CA GLU A 123 -9.96 8.86 -6.19
C GLU A 123 -9.12 8.25 -5.07
N LEU A 124 -7.83 8.57 -5.01
CA LEU A 124 -6.94 8.14 -3.93
C LEU A 124 -7.36 8.72 -2.58
N ARG A 125 -7.78 9.99 -2.55
CA ARG A 125 -8.36 10.62 -1.36
C ARG A 125 -9.66 9.94 -0.94
N LEU A 126 -10.52 9.58 -1.89
CA LEU A 126 -11.76 8.87 -1.63
C LEU A 126 -11.50 7.47 -1.06
N ILE A 127 -10.52 6.73 -1.59
CA ILE A 127 -10.08 5.44 -1.02
C ILE A 127 -9.71 5.61 0.45
N ASN A 128 -8.87 6.60 0.79
CA ASN A 128 -8.49 6.85 2.18
C ASN A 128 -9.72 7.19 3.06
N LYS A 129 -10.61 8.05 2.59
CA LYS A 129 -11.87 8.38 3.31
C LYS A 129 -12.76 7.15 3.52
N THR A 130 -12.84 6.25 2.53
CA THR A 130 -13.58 5.00 2.66
C THR A 130 -12.97 4.10 3.73
N LEU A 131 -11.64 3.98 3.80
CA LEU A 131 -10.96 3.21 4.85
C LEU A 131 -11.21 3.80 6.24
N LEU A 132 -11.09 5.13 6.40
CA LEU A 132 -11.38 5.82 7.65
C LEU A 132 -12.85 5.66 8.07
N SER A 133 -13.78 5.68 7.11
CA SER A 133 -15.21 5.42 7.37
C SER A 133 -15.46 3.97 7.78
N LEU A 134 -14.71 3.00 7.26
CA LEU A 134 -14.80 1.62 7.73
C LEU A 134 -14.23 1.48 9.14
N GLN A 135 -13.12 2.16 9.44
CA GLN A 135 -12.52 2.18 10.77
C GLN A 135 -13.45 2.83 11.80
N SER A 136 -14.17 3.88 11.44
CA SER A 136 -15.07 4.59 12.36
C SER A 136 -16.37 3.84 12.67
N LYS A 137 -16.70 2.78 11.92
CA LYS A 137 -17.84 1.91 12.22
C LYS A 137 -17.50 1.03 13.42
N GLY A 138 -17.94 1.45 14.61
CA GLY A 138 -17.66 0.74 15.85
C GLY A 138 -18.16 1.48 17.09
N THR A 139 -17.58 1.13 18.23
CA THR A 139 -17.79 1.82 19.51
C THR A 139 -17.13 3.20 19.51
N LYS A 140 -17.42 4.04 20.52
CA LYS A 140 -16.72 5.33 20.68
C LYS A 140 -15.21 5.11 20.75
N HIS A 141 -14.46 5.84 19.93
CA HIS A 141 -13.00 5.83 19.92
C HIS A 141 -12.49 7.18 20.41
N GLU A 142 -11.46 7.15 21.25
CA GLU A 142 -10.63 8.32 21.51
C GLU A 142 -9.83 8.63 20.23
N VAL A 143 -9.81 9.89 19.82
CA VAL A 143 -9.12 10.34 18.61
C VAL A 143 -8.00 11.27 19.03
N ILE A 144 -6.77 10.91 18.66
CA ILE A 144 -5.60 11.79 18.78
C ILE A 144 -5.32 12.31 17.37
N MET A 145 -5.28 13.63 17.23
CA MET A 145 -4.98 14.31 15.98
C MET A 145 -3.58 14.91 16.07
N ASN A 146 -2.63 14.28 15.37
CA ASN A 146 -1.26 14.79 15.26
C ASN A 146 -1.14 15.60 13.97
N PHE A 147 -0.60 16.82 14.10
CA PHE A 147 -0.27 17.69 12.99
C PHE A 147 1.25 17.81 12.93
N ASP A 148 1.84 17.25 11.88
CA ASP A 148 3.27 17.31 11.64
C ASP A 148 3.52 17.88 10.24
N ASP A 149 4.38 18.88 10.14
CA ASP A 149 4.88 19.38 8.86
C ASP A 149 6.01 18.45 8.38
N THR A 150 5.96 18.00 7.13
CA THR A 150 7.03 17.20 6.52
C THR A 150 7.66 17.95 5.35
N VAL A 151 8.98 17.89 5.27
CA VAL A 151 9.75 18.44 4.15
C VAL A 151 10.41 17.30 3.36
N CYS A 152 10.10 17.22 2.07
CA CYS A 152 10.74 16.28 1.16
C CYS A 152 11.92 16.98 0.50
N THR A 153 13.14 16.48 0.74
CA THR A 153 14.35 17.01 0.09
C THR A 153 14.39 16.58 -1.37
N ILE A 154 14.57 17.53 -2.27
CA ILE A 154 14.68 17.26 -3.69
C ILE A 154 16.15 17.24 -4.09
N PHE A 155 16.53 16.16 -4.78
CA PHE A 155 17.83 16.03 -5.42
C PHE A 155 17.64 16.23 -6.93
N GLY A 156 18.41 17.15 -7.51
CA GLY A 156 18.22 17.60 -8.89
C GLY A 156 17.21 18.75 -9.01
N GLU A 157 16.69 18.97 -10.21
CA GLU A 157 15.70 20.00 -10.52
C GLU A 157 14.33 19.36 -10.69
N GLN A 158 13.34 19.79 -9.90
CA GLN A 158 11.95 19.35 -9.99
C GLN A 158 11.02 20.54 -9.78
N GLU A 159 9.88 20.53 -10.46
CA GLU A 159 8.87 21.57 -10.37
C GLU A 159 8.36 21.73 -8.91
N GLY A 160 8.15 22.98 -8.49
CA GLY A 160 7.65 23.30 -7.14
C GLY A 160 8.66 23.19 -6.01
N ALA A 161 9.90 22.74 -6.28
CA ALA A 161 10.96 22.70 -5.28
C ALA A 161 11.51 24.12 -5.01
N SER A 162 11.60 24.51 -3.74
CA SER A 162 12.19 25.79 -3.33
C SER A 162 13.13 25.62 -2.15
N VAL A 163 14.09 26.54 -2.01
CA VAL A 163 14.98 26.54 -0.84
C VAL A 163 14.19 27.09 0.35
N GLY A 164 13.92 26.22 1.31
CA GLY A 164 13.19 26.55 2.53
C GLY A 164 13.81 25.90 3.76
N TYR A 165 13.06 25.89 4.86
CA TYR A 165 13.50 25.22 6.08
C TYR A 165 13.60 23.70 5.87
N ASN A 166 14.79 23.14 6.05
CA ASN A 166 15.06 21.71 6.00
C ASN A 166 16.08 21.36 7.09
N LEU A 167 15.61 20.68 8.14
CA LEU A 167 16.41 20.33 9.33
C LEU A 167 17.59 19.40 9.00
N ARG A 168 17.43 18.53 8.00
CA ARG A 168 18.41 17.49 7.67
C ARG A 168 19.35 17.91 6.53
N TYR A 169 18.83 18.64 5.55
CA TYR A 169 19.59 19.06 4.37
C TYR A 169 19.46 20.57 4.15
N HIS A 170 20.21 21.34 4.96
CA HIS A 170 20.20 22.80 4.91
C HIS A 170 20.56 23.35 3.52
N GLY A 171 19.84 24.39 3.08
CA GLY A 171 20.09 25.07 1.80
C GLY A 171 19.74 24.27 0.54
N ARG A 172 19.19 23.06 0.68
CA ARG A 172 18.72 22.26 -0.45
C ARG A 172 17.28 22.61 -0.83
N PRO A 173 16.93 22.61 -2.12
CA PRO A 173 15.55 22.65 -2.55
C PRO A 173 14.72 21.54 -1.91
N SER A 174 13.53 21.88 -1.47
CA SER A 174 12.59 20.97 -0.82
C SER A 174 11.16 21.34 -1.17
N ILE A 175 10.27 20.36 -1.04
CA ILE A 175 8.82 20.54 -1.14
C ILE A 175 8.24 20.34 0.26
N ARG A 176 7.41 21.27 0.71
CA ARG A 176 6.59 21.09 1.91
C ARG A 176 5.33 20.33 1.51
N LEU A 177 5.08 19.20 2.15
CA LEU A 177 3.94 18.32 1.88
C LEU A 177 2.73 18.68 2.74
#